data_AF-A0A914HGF5-F1
#
_entry.id   AF-A0A914HGF5-F1
#
_cell.length_a   1.000
_cell.length_b   1.000
_cell.length_c   1.000
_cell.angle_alpha   90.00
_cell.angle_beta   90.00
_cell.angle_gamma   90.00
#
_symmetry.space_group_name_H-M   'P 1'
#
loop_
_entity.id
_entity.type
_entity.pdbx_description
1 polymer ?
#
loop_
_entity_poly.entity_id
_entity_poly.type
_entity_poly.pdbx_seq_one_letter_code
_entity_poly.pdbx_strand_id
1 'polypeptide(L)'
;MSSQSVIYEKTVKNSGRQDTDWCLTSERRLFQKLIHHKPVGINRHFNIDMLVMYMNNIFDYEEDINFEDFLCESDLERLKHRRLEGKQDERKPMAFSPSYAIRPTIEEKLNEYYDMELIQENESPSEELEKIAVFELPTEYQYKEEMAPR
;
A
#
# COMPACT_ATOMS: atom_id res chain seq x y z
N MET A 1 9.34 -35.73 24.09
CA MET A 1 9.27 -35.68 22.61
C MET A 1 7.97 -36.32 22.18
N SER A 2 6.98 -35.53 21.78
CA SER A 2 5.74 -36.02 21.17
C SER A 2 5.32 -34.98 20.14
N SER A 3 5.54 -35.31 18.88
CA SER A 3 5.22 -34.51 17.72
C SER A 3 3.71 -34.58 17.48
N GLN A 4 3.00 -33.46 17.59
CA GLN A 4 1.63 -33.35 17.10
C GLN A 4 1.63 -32.48 15.84
N SER A 5 1.68 -33.16 14.70
CA SER A 5 1.34 -32.59 13.40
C SER A 5 -0.18 -32.41 13.33
N VAL A 6 -0.65 -31.17 13.44
CA VAL A 6 -2.06 -30.82 13.21
C VAL A 6 -2.27 -30.73 11.70
N ILE A 7 -3.01 -31.70 11.18
CA ILE A 7 -3.51 -31.76 9.81
C ILE A 7 -4.65 -30.73 9.69
N TYR A 8 -4.48 -29.70 8.86
CA TYR A 8 -5.58 -28.82 8.47
C TYR A 8 -6.25 -29.39 7.21
N GLU A 9 -7.35 -30.12 7.40
CA GLU A 9 -8.22 -30.58 6.32
C GLU A 9 -9.08 -29.44 5.77
N LYS A 10 -9.02 -29.25 4.45
CA LYS A 10 -9.98 -28.50 3.65
C LYS A 10 -11.36 -29.13 3.77
N THR A 11 -12.41 -28.32 3.98
CA THR A 11 -13.52 -28.09 3.02
C THR A 11 -14.75 -27.48 3.72
N VAL A 12 -15.24 -26.35 3.22
CA VAL A 12 -16.66 -26.00 3.27
C VAL A 12 -17.06 -25.50 1.87
N LYS A 13 -18.05 -26.14 1.26
CA LYS A 13 -18.64 -25.75 -0.02
C LYS A 13 -19.97 -25.01 0.22
N ASN A 14 -19.98 -23.76 -0.23
CA ASN A 14 -21.07 -22.91 -0.77
C ASN A 14 -22.53 -23.11 -0.34
N SER A 15 -23.10 -22.01 0.17
CA SER A 15 -24.52 -21.67 0.00
C SER A 15 -24.73 -20.16 -0.18
N GLY A 16 -25.10 -19.73 -1.40
CA GLY A 16 -26.21 -18.79 -1.55
C GLY A 16 -26.01 -17.27 -1.47
N ARG A 17 -24.78 -16.74 -1.46
CA ARG A 17 -24.47 -15.34 -1.78
C ARG A 17 -23.09 -15.33 -2.47
N GLN A 18 -22.95 -14.68 -3.63
CA GLN A 18 -21.62 -14.50 -4.23
C GLN A 18 -20.89 -13.47 -3.38
N ASP A 19 -20.22 -13.92 -2.33
CA ASP A 19 -19.47 -13.05 -1.43
C ASP A 19 -18.23 -12.52 -2.18
N THR A 20 -18.34 -11.25 -2.53
CA THR A 20 -17.33 -10.34 -3.09
C THR A 20 -16.27 -10.01 -2.04
N ASP A 21 -15.62 -11.03 -1.49
CA ASP A 21 -14.83 -10.90 -0.27
C ASP A 21 -13.32 -11.00 -0.49
N TRP A 22 -12.60 -10.31 0.40
CA TRP A 22 -11.17 -10.46 0.60
C TRP A 22 -10.84 -11.91 0.97
N CYS A 23 -9.81 -12.48 0.36
CA CYS A 23 -9.34 -13.80 0.74
C CYS A 23 -8.24 -13.67 1.81
N LEU A 24 -8.02 -14.74 2.59
CA LEU A 24 -7.00 -14.76 3.63
C LEU A 24 -5.60 -14.38 3.11
N THR A 25 -5.29 -14.75 1.87
CA THR A 25 -4.01 -14.40 1.23
C THR A 25 -3.89 -12.90 0.98
N SER A 26 -4.96 -12.23 0.49
CA SER A 26 -4.94 -10.79 0.30
C SER A 26 -4.90 -10.04 1.64
N GLU A 27 -5.61 -10.52 2.66
CA GLU A 27 -5.54 -9.93 4.01
C GLU A 27 -4.12 -10.02 4.60
N ARG A 28 -3.48 -11.19 4.52
CA ARG A 28 -2.08 -11.37 4.96
C ARG A 28 -1.14 -10.41 4.24
N ARG A 29 -1.33 -10.21 2.93
CA ARG A 29 -0.55 -9.26 2.16
C ARG A 29 -0.77 -7.83 2.64
N LEU A 30 -2.02 -7.43 2.89
CA LEU A 30 -2.33 -6.09 3.40
C LEU A 30 -1.61 -5.83 4.72
N PHE A 31 -1.65 -6.78 5.66
CA PHE A 31 -0.94 -6.66 6.92
C PHE A 31 0.58 -6.53 6.75
N GLN A 32 1.20 -7.28 5.82
CA GLN A 32 2.62 -7.10 5.51
C GLN A 32 2.92 -5.68 5.01
N LYS A 33 2.05 -5.12 4.16
CA LYS A 33 2.27 -3.78 3.59
C LYS A 33 1.97 -2.64 4.53
N LEU A 34 1.04 -2.82 5.48
CA LEU A 34 0.75 -1.83 6.51
C LEU A 34 1.95 -1.54 7.44
N ILE A 35 2.90 -2.46 7.56
CA ILE A 35 4.14 -2.25 8.32
C ILE A 35 4.97 -1.11 7.69
N HIS A 36 4.97 -0.99 6.36
CA HIS A 36 5.76 0.00 5.62
C HIS A 36 4.95 1.23 5.21
N HIS A 37 3.63 1.10 5.05
CA HIS A 37 2.76 2.14 4.52
C HIS A 37 1.61 2.40 5.49
N LYS A 38 1.80 3.41 6.34
CA LYS A 38 0.82 3.80 7.34
C LYS A 38 -0.35 4.59 6.71
N PRO A 39 -1.60 4.11 6.74
CA PRO A 39 -2.71 4.72 5.99
C PRO A 39 -3.35 5.94 6.68
N VAL A 40 -2.63 6.63 7.58
CA VAL A 40 -3.11 7.77 8.39
C VAL A 40 -2.03 8.85 8.49
N GLY A 41 -2.44 10.05 8.92
CA GLY A 41 -1.55 11.20 9.13
C GLY A 41 -1.25 11.99 7.84
N ILE A 42 -0.19 12.80 7.86
CA ILE A 42 0.15 13.74 6.77
C ILE A 42 0.29 13.05 5.41
N ASN A 43 0.89 11.85 5.39
CA ASN A 43 1.14 11.09 4.16
C ASN A 43 0.02 10.09 3.84
N ARG A 44 -1.17 10.21 4.45
CA ARG A 44 -2.29 9.26 4.31
C ARG A 44 -2.56 8.90 2.84
N HIS A 45 -2.82 9.91 2.01
CA HIS A 45 -3.20 9.68 0.60
C HIS A 45 -2.11 8.96 -0.17
N PHE A 46 -0.86 9.42 -0.02
CA PHE A 46 0.30 8.77 -0.64
C PHE A 46 0.45 7.31 -0.20
N ASN A 47 0.33 7.05 1.11
CA ASN A 47 0.46 5.69 1.63
C ASN A 47 -0.68 4.77 1.20
N ILE A 48 -1.92 5.29 1.09
CA ILE A 48 -3.05 4.53 0.54
C ILE A 48 -2.81 4.20 -0.94
N ASP A 49 -2.32 5.15 -1.74
CA ASP A 49 -1.98 4.88 -3.15
C ASP A 49 -0.87 3.83 -3.29
N MET A 50 0.16 3.89 -2.44
CA MET A 50 1.21 2.88 -2.38
C MET A 50 0.66 1.49 -2.00
N LEU A 51 -0.25 1.43 -1.02
CA LEU A 51 -0.94 0.18 -0.66
C LEU A 51 -1.72 -0.37 -1.85
N VAL A 52 -2.52 0.45 -2.55
CA VAL A 52 -3.24 0.03 -3.75
C VAL A 52 -2.27 -0.55 -4.80
N MET A 53 -1.14 0.13 -5.04
CA MET A 53 -0.14 -0.33 -6.00
C MET A 53 0.46 -1.70 -5.62
N TYR A 54 0.92 -1.86 -4.37
CA TYR A 54 1.57 -3.10 -3.88
C TYR A 54 0.61 -4.26 -3.64
N MET A 55 -0.66 -3.96 -3.43
CA MET A 55 -1.71 -4.97 -3.32
C MET A 55 -2.08 -5.52 -4.69
N ASN A 56 -2.03 -4.70 -5.74
CA ASN A 56 -2.29 -5.11 -7.12
C ASN A 56 -1.07 -5.67 -7.86
N ASN A 57 0.14 -5.33 -7.42
CA ASN A 57 1.39 -5.72 -8.07
C ASN A 57 2.40 -6.22 -7.06
N ILE A 58 3.10 -7.30 -7.42
CA ILE A 58 4.22 -7.83 -6.66
C ILE A 58 5.48 -7.54 -7.45
N PHE A 59 6.39 -6.79 -6.85
CA PHE A 59 7.64 -6.42 -7.51
C PHE A 59 8.78 -7.36 -7.13
N ASP A 60 9.64 -7.63 -8.10
CA ASP A 60 10.77 -8.54 -7.95
C ASP A 60 11.81 -8.08 -6.93
N TYR A 61 11.94 -6.78 -6.68
CA TYR A 61 12.86 -6.20 -5.69
C TYR A 61 12.35 -6.28 -4.24
N GLU A 62 11.12 -6.73 -3.99
CA GLU A 62 10.59 -6.82 -2.63
C GLU A 62 11.35 -7.90 -1.83
N GLU A 63 11.99 -7.51 -0.73
CA GLU A 63 12.77 -8.43 0.10
C GLU A 63 11.94 -9.08 1.23
N ASP A 64 10.97 -8.35 1.77
CA ASP A 64 10.22 -8.76 2.97
C ASP A 64 9.01 -9.68 2.68
N ILE A 65 9.08 -10.47 1.60
CA ILE A 65 7.92 -11.22 1.09
C ILE A 65 8.27 -12.66 0.71
N ASN A 66 7.38 -13.58 1.06
CA ASN A 66 7.43 -14.96 0.59
C ASN A 66 6.67 -15.04 -0.73
N PHE A 67 7.39 -15.00 -1.85
CA PHE A 67 6.80 -14.96 -3.20
C PHE A 67 5.93 -16.19 -3.49
N GLU A 68 6.26 -17.33 -2.89
CA GLU A 68 5.50 -18.59 -2.98
C GLU A 68 4.06 -18.47 -2.48
N ASP A 69 3.80 -17.57 -1.53
CA ASP A 69 2.45 -17.38 -0.97
C ASP A 69 1.54 -16.58 -1.93
N PHE A 70 2.14 -15.79 -2.83
CA PHE A 70 1.42 -14.75 -3.57
C PHE A 70 1.56 -14.83 -5.09
N LEU A 71 2.47 -15.62 -5.63
CA LEU A 71 2.64 -15.82 -7.07
C LEU A 71 2.09 -17.17 -7.52
N CYS A 72 1.71 -17.24 -8.80
CA CYS A 72 1.48 -18.51 -9.46
C CYS A 72 2.83 -19.18 -9.77
N GLU A 73 2.82 -20.50 -9.97
CA GLU A 73 4.03 -21.30 -10.18
C GLU A 73 4.86 -20.81 -11.39
N SER A 74 4.21 -20.44 -12.49
CA SER A 74 4.89 -19.92 -13.68
C SER A 74 5.57 -18.56 -13.44
N ASP A 75 4.95 -17.67 -12.67
CA ASP A 75 5.55 -16.37 -12.36
C ASP A 75 6.67 -16.51 -11.32
N LEU A 76 6.55 -17.46 -10.39
CA LEU A 76 7.61 -17.80 -9.46
C LEU A 76 8.85 -18.34 -10.19
N GLU A 77 8.69 -19.18 -11.21
CA GLU A 77 9.79 -19.65 -12.04
C GLU A 77 10.46 -18.50 -12.80
N ARG A 78 9.67 -17.58 -13.37
CA ARG A 78 10.18 -16.38 -14.03
C ARG A 78 10.98 -15.49 -13.09
N LEU A 79 10.49 -15.30 -11.86
CA LEU A 79 11.20 -14.57 -10.80
C LEU A 79 12.54 -15.24 -10.46
N LYS A 80 12.54 -16.57 -10.26
CA LYS A 80 13.76 -17.34 -9.95
C LYS A 80 14.79 -17.21 -11.06
N HIS A 81 14.39 -17.33 -12.33
CA HIS A 81 15.28 -17.15 -13.47
C HIS A 81 15.89 -15.74 -13.47
N ARG A 82 15.07 -14.70 -13.27
CA ARG A 82 15.53 -13.31 -13.25
C ARG A 82 16.50 -13.02 -12.12
N ARG A 83 16.31 -13.63 -10.94
CA ARG A 83 17.23 -13.54 -9.80
C ARG A 83 18.58 -14.18 -10.11
N LEU A 84 18.58 -15.34 -10.76
CA LEU A 84 19.82 -16.01 -11.20
C LEU A 84 20.61 -15.17 -12.21
N GLU A 85 19.92 -14.38 -13.04
CA GLU A 85 20.56 -13.45 -13.97
C GLU A 85 21.10 -12.17 -13.30
N GLY A 86 20.83 -11.94 -12.01
CA GLY A 86 21.23 -10.72 -11.30
C GLY A 86 20.54 -9.45 -11.82
N LYS A 87 19.36 -9.57 -12.43
CA LYS A 87 18.61 -8.45 -13.04
C LYS A 87 17.56 -7.81 -12.11
N GLN A 88 17.70 -7.98 -10.79
CA GLN A 88 16.90 -7.22 -9.83
C GLN A 88 17.40 -5.78 -9.81
N ASP A 89 16.58 -4.84 -10.27
CA ASP A 89 16.88 -3.41 -10.27
C ASP A 89 15.61 -2.65 -9.90
N GLU A 90 15.66 -1.90 -8.80
CA GLU A 90 14.57 -1.02 -8.35
C GLU A 90 14.20 0.04 -9.41
N ARG A 91 15.15 0.42 -10.28
CA ARG A 91 14.92 1.39 -11.36
C ARG A 91 14.22 0.76 -12.57
N LYS A 92 14.25 -0.56 -12.69
CA LYS A 92 13.61 -1.32 -13.78
C LYS A 92 12.91 -2.57 -13.22
N PRO A 93 11.93 -2.38 -12.33
CA PRO A 93 11.32 -3.46 -11.62
C PRO A 93 10.46 -4.31 -12.55
N MET A 94 10.33 -5.60 -12.24
CA MET A 94 9.35 -6.47 -12.86
C MET A 94 8.17 -6.62 -11.92
N ALA A 95 6.99 -6.26 -12.40
CA ALA A 95 5.73 -6.45 -11.69
C ALA A 95 5.08 -7.77 -12.12
N PHE A 96 4.57 -8.49 -11.12
CA PHE A 96 3.76 -9.69 -11.29
C PHE A 96 2.37 -9.44 -10.72
N SER A 97 1.37 -10.09 -11.31
CA SER A 97 0.02 -10.08 -10.75
C SER A 97 -0.06 -11.07 -9.58
N PRO A 98 -0.68 -10.68 -8.46
CA PRO A 98 -0.88 -11.58 -7.34
C PRO A 98 -1.83 -12.74 -7.72
N SER A 99 -1.66 -13.86 -7.05
CA SER A 99 -2.50 -15.05 -7.16
C SER A 99 -3.88 -14.86 -6.50
N TYR A 100 -4.01 -13.89 -5.62
CA TYR A 100 -5.25 -13.53 -4.94
C TYR A 100 -6.03 -12.46 -5.73
N ALA A 101 -7.35 -12.41 -5.49
CA ALA A 101 -8.19 -11.31 -5.95
C ALA A 101 -8.49 -10.38 -4.76
N ILE A 102 -8.64 -9.08 -5.04
CA ILE A 102 -9.05 -8.08 -4.06
C ILE A 102 -10.28 -7.35 -4.59
N ARG A 103 -11.39 -7.45 -3.86
CA ARG A 103 -12.58 -6.59 -3.91
C ARG A 103 -13.25 -6.69 -2.53
N PRO A 104 -13.75 -5.61 -1.88
CA PRO A 104 -13.87 -4.21 -2.30
C PRO A 104 -12.66 -3.33 -1.90
N THR A 105 -12.85 -2.00 -1.75
CA THR A 105 -11.82 -0.95 -1.58
C THR A 105 -10.93 -1.17 -0.35
N ILE A 106 -9.62 -0.88 -0.44
CA ILE A 106 -8.68 -1.07 0.69
C ILE A 106 -9.12 -0.26 1.92
N GLU A 107 -9.61 0.96 1.73
CA GLU A 107 -10.09 1.81 2.82
C GLU A 107 -11.25 1.19 3.61
N GLU A 108 -12.17 0.50 2.93
CA GLU A 108 -13.27 -0.21 3.60
C GLU A 108 -12.74 -1.33 4.49
N LYS A 109 -11.71 -2.06 4.01
CA LYS A 109 -11.08 -3.12 4.79
C LYS A 109 -10.29 -2.58 5.97
N LEU A 110 -9.66 -1.42 5.82
CA LEU A 110 -8.96 -0.75 6.92
C LEU A 110 -9.94 -0.27 8.00
N ASN A 111 -11.10 0.28 7.60
CA ASN A 111 -12.16 0.67 8.52
C ASN A 111 -12.77 -0.53 9.28
N GLU A 112 -12.76 -1.73 8.69
CA GLU A 112 -13.20 -2.95 9.38
C GLU A 112 -12.21 -3.35 10.49
N TYR A 113 -10.91 -3.24 10.25
CA TYR A 113 -9.87 -3.63 11.20
C TYR A 113 -9.55 -2.56 12.25
N TYR A 114 -9.64 -1.30 11.86
CA TYR A 114 -9.23 -0.16 12.64
C TYR A 114 -10.28 0.93 12.55
N ASP A 115 -10.52 1.61 13.67
CA ASP A 115 -11.25 2.87 13.65
C ASP A 115 -10.34 3.97 13.07
N MET A 116 -10.37 4.10 11.74
CA MET A 116 -9.48 5.00 11.01
C MET A 116 -9.77 6.47 11.31
N GLU A 117 -11.03 6.82 11.61
CA GLU A 117 -11.40 8.19 11.99
C GLU A 117 -10.74 8.56 13.32
N LEU A 118 -10.86 7.68 14.33
CA LEU A 118 -10.23 7.88 15.62
C LEU A 118 -8.70 7.97 15.54
N ILE A 119 -8.07 7.11 14.72
CA ILE A 119 -6.61 7.15 14.54
C ILE A 119 -6.19 8.45 13.84
N GLN A 120 -6.95 8.88 12.83
CA GLN A 120 -6.65 10.11 12.09
C GLN A 120 -6.74 11.34 13.00
N GLU A 121 -7.71 11.41 13.91
CA GLU A 121 -7.82 12.48 14.91
C GLU A 121 -6.58 12.55 15.81
N ASN A 122 -6.09 11.39 16.27
CA ASN A 122 -4.89 11.30 17.12
C ASN A 122 -3.59 11.65 16.37
N GLU A 123 -3.58 11.52 15.04
CA GLU A 123 -2.42 11.78 14.18
C GLU A 123 -2.59 13.02 13.31
N SER A 124 -3.53 13.88 13.69
CA SER A 124 -3.79 15.15 13.01
C SER A 124 -2.49 15.93 12.82
N PRO A 125 -2.27 16.53 11.65
CA PRO A 125 -1.09 17.35 11.41
C PRO A 125 -0.98 18.45 12.48
N SER A 126 0.25 18.85 12.82
CA SER A 126 0.42 19.96 13.75
C SER A 126 -0.22 21.23 13.18
N GLU A 127 -0.75 22.09 14.05
CA GLU A 127 -1.36 23.37 13.68
C GLU A 127 -0.45 24.24 12.79
N GLU A 128 0.87 24.02 12.83
CA GLU A 128 1.85 24.72 12.00
C GLU A 128 1.73 24.40 10.51
N LEU A 129 1.36 23.18 10.14
CA LEU A 129 1.14 22.78 8.75
C LEU A 129 -0.20 23.29 8.19
N GLU A 130 -1.14 23.61 9.08
CA GLU A 130 -2.45 24.17 8.73
C GLU A 130 -2.41 25.69 8.56
N LYS A 131 -1.34 26.36 9.06
CA LYS A 131 -1.15 27.79 8.86
C LYS A 131 -0.93 28.09 7.39
N ILE A 132 -1.95 28.65 6.76
CA ILE A 132 -1.84 29.30 5.45
C ILE A 132 -0.88 30.49 5.65
N ALA A 133 0.39 30.30 5.29
CA ALA A 133 1.33 31.38 5.21
C ALA A 133 0.94 32.26 4.02
N VAL A 134 0.56 33.51 4.28
CA VAL A 134 0.47 34.52 3.23
C VAL A 134 1.90 34.74 2.75
N PHE A 135 2.21 34.24 1.56
CA PHE A 135 3.51 34.48 0.95
C PHE A 135 3.60 35.97 0.58
N GLU A 136 4.37 36.72 1.36
CA GLU A 136 4.72 38.09 1.03
C GLU A 136 6.01 38.10 0.22
N LEU A 137 5.93 38.66 -0.99
CA LEU A 137 7.10 38.83 -1.85
C LEU A 137 8.07 39.81 -1.15
N PRO A 138 9.36 39.46 -0.96
CA PRO A 138 10.33 40.38 -0.35
C PRO A 138 10.34 41.73 -1.07
N THR A 139 10.50 42.82 -0.32
CA THR A 139 10.34 44.20 -0.82
C THR A 139 11.25 44.53 -2.01
N GLU A 140 12.39 43.85 -2.12
CA GLU A 140 13.33 43.96 -3.24
C GLU A 140 12.78 43.43 -4.58
N TYR A 141 11.77 42.56 -4.55
CA TYR A 141 11.11 41.98 -5.72
C TYR A 141 9.71 42.57 -5.96
N GLN A 142 9.22 43.42 -5.07
CA GLN A 142 7.93 44.12 -5.26
C GLN A 142 8.10 45.19 -6.34
N TYR A 143 7.30 45.12 -7.41
CA TYR A 143 7.27 46.15 -8.44
C TYR A 143 6.89 47.49 -7.81
N LYS A 144 7.76 48.50 -7.97
CA LYS A 144 7.38 49.88 -7.71
C LYS A 144 6.58 50.33 -8.93
N GLU A 145 5.27 50.48 -8.79
CA GLU A 145 4.49 51.28 -9.74
C GLU A 145 5.06 52.70 -9.68
N GLU A 146 5.99 53.03 -10.58
CA GLU A 146 6.33 54.41 -10.85
C GLU A 146 5.08 55.04 -11.48
N MET A 147 4.32 55.77 -10.66
CA MET A 147 3.24 56.61 -11.16
C MET A 147 3.83 57.60 -12.16
N ALA A 148 3.65 57.32 -13.45
CA ALA A 148 3.96 58.27 -14.50
C ALA A 148 3.16 59.55 -14.25
N PRO A 149 3.80 60.73 -14.15
CA PRO A 149 3.09 61.99 -13.99
C PRO A 149 2.22 62.23 -15.23
N ARG A 150 0.96 62.57 -15.01
CA ARG A 150 0.00 62.98 -16.05
C ARG A 150 0.40 64.28 -16.70
#